data_AF-A0A1H6Y0R0-F1
#
_entry.id   AF-A0A1H6Y0R0-F1
#
_cell.length_a   1.000
_cell.length_b   1.000
_cell.length_c   1.000
_cell.angle_alpha   90.00
_cell.angle_beta   90.00
_cell.angle_gamma   90.00
#
_symmetry.space_group_name_H-M   'P 1'
#
loop_
_entity.id
_entity.type
_entity.pdbx_description
1 polymer ?
#
loop_
_entity_poly.entity_id
_entity_poly.type
_entity_poly.pdbx_seq_one_letter_code
_entity_poly.pdbx_strand_id
1 'polypeptide(L)'
;MKSIKNFLVPALFLFVLSSNVFAQNFRSEQRKLEATVNLAYKNKKLTANEYSKLKREQEVIKGAIEKAEADGVVTPDEKNKIHSKLVRSRKRLAKYKTNREIY
;
A
#
# COMPACT_ATOMS: atom_id res chain seq x y z
N MET A 1 43.58 3.04 49.73
CA MET A 1 42.81 2.93 48.47
C MET A 1 43.45 1.89 47.57
N LYS A 2 42.85 0.70 47.45
CA LYS A 2 42.84 -0.15 46.24
C LYS A 2 42.10 -1.47 46.49
N SER A 3 41.26 -1.80 45.50
CA SER A 3 40.85 -3.13 45.05
C SER A 3 39.77 -3.89 45.83
N ILE A 4 38.55 -3.87 45.29
CA ILE A 4 37.73 -5.08 45.14
C ILE A 4 37.30 -5.16 43.67
N LYS A 5 37.51 -6.35 43.11
CA LYS A 5 37.37 -6.74 41.71
C LYS A 5 35.91 -7.07 41.39
N ASN A 6 35.54 -6.75 40.14
CA ASN A 6 34.62 -7.44 39.22
C ASN A 6 33.27 -7.93 39.76
N PHE A 7 32.18 -7.50 39.12
CA PHE A 7 31.30 -8.43 38.39
C PHE A 7 30.49 -7.66 37.36
N LEU A 8 30.84 -7.87 36.09
CA LEU A 8 30.03 -7.58 34.91
C LEU A 8 28.66 -8.23 35.10
N VAL A 9 27.59 -7.43 35.18
CA VAL A 9 26.23 -7.90 34.99
C VAL A 9 25.77 -7.38 33.63
N PRO A 10 25.77 -8.20 32.56
CA PRO A 10 25.10 -7.84 31.34
C PRO A 10 23.61 -8.14 31.58
N ALA A 11 22.86 -7.14 32.08
CA ALA A 11 21.41 -7.24 32.12
C ALA A 11 20.88 -7.07 30.68
N LEU A 12 20.75 -8.23 30.04
CA LEU A 12 20.11 -8.51 28.77
C LEU A 12 18.93 -7.56 28.48
N PHE A 13 19.20 -6.51 27.70
CA PHE A 13 18.18 -5.64 27.13
C PHE A 13 17.47 -6.43 26.02
N LEU A 14 16.49 -7.25 26.40
CA LEU A 14 15.55 -7.89 25.48
C LEU A 14 14.72 -6.78 24.83
N PHE A 15 15.24 -6.22 23.75
CA PHE A 15 14.50 -5.39 22.82
C PHE A 15 13.46 -6.29 22.17
N VAL A 16 12.28 -6.38 22.80
CA VAL A 16 11.09 -6.95 22.17
C VAL A 16 10.82 -6.07 20.97
N LEU A 17 11.32 -6.51 19.81
CA LEU A 17 10.88 -6.02 18.51
C LEU A 17 9.41 -6.41 18.41
N SER A 18 8.54 -5.52 18.89
CA SER A 18 7.12 -5.56 18.60
C SER A 18 6.98 -5.41 17.08
N SER A 19 7.04 -6.54 16.36
CA SER A 19 6.66 -6.58 14.97
C SER A 19 5.18 -6.24 14.93
N ASN A 20 4.88 -4.96 14.68
CA ASN A 20 3.54 -4.51 14.38
C ASN A 20 3.14 -5.16 13.05
N VAL A 21 2.58 -6.37 13.12
CA VAL A 21 1.91 -7.03 12.00
C VAL A 21 0.60 -6.28 11.81
N PHE A 22 0.68 -5.08 11.23
CA PHE A 22 -0.49 -4.44 10.66
C PHE A 22 -0.94 -5.32 9.51
N ALA A 23 -2.02 -6.09 9.72
CA ALA A 23 -2.65 -6.85 8.67
C ALA A 23 -3.08 -5.87 7.55
N GLN A 24 -2.38 -5.92 6.42
CA GLN A 24 -2.61 -5.01 5.31
C GLN A 24 -3.95 -5.37 4.65
N ASN A 25 -4.96 -4.52 4.84
CA ASN A 25 -6.30 -4.75 4.29
C ASN A 25 -6.39 -4.15 2.87
N PHE A 26 -5.87 -4.91 1.90
CA PHE A 26 -5.81 -4.46 0.50
C PHE A 26 -7.19 -4.15 -0.09
N ARG A 27 -8.22 -4.89 0.31
CA ARG A 27 -9.60 -4.68 -0.17
C ARG A 27 -10.14 -3.33 0.31
N SER A 28 -9.91 -2.98 1.57
CA SER A 28 -10.28 -1.66 2.10
C SER A 28 -9.48 -0.54 1.43
N GLU A 29 -8.18 -0.73 1.24
CA GLU A 29 -7.32 0.24 0.55
C GLU A 29 -7.74 0.47 -0.91
N GLN A 30 -8.07 -0.59 -1.64
CA GLN A 30 -8.56 -0.51 -3.01
C GLN A 30 -9.88 0.26 -3.07
N ARG A 31 -10.85 -0.07 -2.21
CA ARG A 31 -12.15 0.65 -2.16
C ARG A 31 -11.98 2.13 -1.87
N LYS A 32 -11.12 2.49 -0.91
CA LYS A 32 -10.84 3.90 -0.58
C LYS A 32 -10.22 4.63 -1.79
N LEU A 33 -9.28 3.99 -2.47
CA LEU A 33 -8.66 4.57 -3.65
C LEU A 33 -9.67 4.75 -4.79
N GLU A 34 -10.49 3.74 -5.06
CA GLU A 34 -11.56 3.81 -6.06
C GLU A 34 -12.56 4.94 -5.77
N ALA A 35 -13.01 5.06 -4.51
CA ALA A 35 -13.87 6.16 -4.09
C ALA A 35 -13.21 7.53 -4.34
N THR A 36 -11.91 7.65 -4.08
CA THR A 36 -11.15 8.89 -4.32
C THR A 36 -11.08 9.21 -5.81
N VAL A 37 -10.86 8.21 -6.68
CA VAL A 37 -10.87 8.37 -8.14
C VAL A 37 -12.23 8.85 -8.63
N ASN A 38 -13.31 8.21 -8.17
CA ASN A 38 -14.68 8.57 -8.55
C ASN A 38 -15.02 10.00 -8.11
N LEU A 39 -14.62 10.38 -6.89
CA LEU A 39 -14.83 11.73 -6.37
C LEU A 39 -14.02 12.77 -7.17
N ALA A 40 -12.78 12.48 -7.52
CA ALA A 40 -11.95 13.37 -8.34
C ALA A 40 -12.59 13.61 -9.73
N TYR A 41 -13.12 12.56 -10.35
CA TYR A 41 -13.86 12.69 -11.62
C TYR A 41 -15.14 13.50 -11.46
N LYS A 42 -15.96 13.21 -10.44
CA LYS A 42 -17.18 13.97 -10.13
C LYS A 42 -16.90 15.46 -9.93
N ASN A 43 -15.78 15.79 -9.30
CA ASN A 43 -15.32 17.15 -9.06
C ASN A 43 -14.59 17.77 -10.26
N LYS A 44 -14.65 17.15 -11.46
CA LYS A 44 -14.01 17.63 -12.69
C LYS A 44 -12.48 17.80 -12.60
N LYS A 45 -11.83 17.10 -11.65
CA LYS A 45 -10.36 17.07 -11.49
C LYS A 45 -9.68 16.02 -12.37
N LEU A 46 -10.47 15.24 -13.11
CA LEU A 46 -10.00 14.24 -14.06
C LEU A 46 -10.78 14.41 -15.36
N THR A 47 -10.12 14.21 -16.48
CA THR A 47 -10.80 13.98 -17.77
C THR A 47 -11.41 12.58 -17.83
N ALA A 48 -12.29 12.36 -18.81
CA ALA A 48 -12.85 11.03 -19.08
C ALA A 48 -11.76 9.98 -19.38
N ASN A 49 -10.72 10.36 -20.15
CA ASN A 49 -9.61 9.47 -20.47
C ASN A 49 -8.76 9.12 -19.24
N GLU A 50 -8.40 10.12 -18.44
CA GLU A 50 -7.65 9.92 -17.18
C GLU A 50 -8.44 9.04 -16.19
N TYR A 51 -9.75 9.28 -16.07
CA TYR A 51 -10.65 8.49 -15.25
C TYR A 51 -10.74 7.03 -15.74
N SER A 52 -10.93 6.81 -17.04
CA SER A 52 -10.99 5.47 -17.63
C SER A 52 -9.71 4.67 -17.37
N LYS A 53 -8.53 5.31 -17.50
CA LYS A 53 -7.24 4.70 -17.17
C LYS A 53 -7.17 4.27 -15.69
N LEU A 54 -7.57 5.15 -14.77
CA LEU A 54 -7.57 4.85 -13.34
C LEU A 54 -8.60 3.76 -12.97
N LYS A 55 -9.79 3.75 -13.59
CA LYS A 55 -10.78 2.68 -13.41
C LYS A 55 -10.24 1.33 -13.86
N ARG A 56 -9.56 1.27 -15.01
CA ARG A 56 -8.89 0.04 -15.48
C ARG A 56 -7.85 -0.46 -14.47
N GLU A 57 -7.08 0.45 -13.86
CA GLU A 57 -6.15 0.08 -12.80
C GLU A 57 -6.86 -0.48 -11.56
N GLN A 58 -8.03 0.05 -11.17
CA GLN A 58 -8.82 -0.51 -10.07
C GLN A 58 -9.26 -1.95 -10.34
N GLU A 59 -9.73 -2.25 -11.55
CA GLU A 59 -10.10 -3.62 -11.94
C GLU A 59 -8.89 -4.57 -11.89
N VAL A 60 -7.72 -4.11 -12.34
CA VAL A 60 -6.48 -4.90 -12.27
C VAL A 60 -6.05 -5.15 -10.82
N ILE A 61 -6.21 -4.16 -9.93
CA ILE A 61 -5.91 -4.33 -8.50
C ILE A 61 -6.90 -5.32 -7.86
N LYS A 62 -8.19 -5.17 -8.15
CA LYS A 62 -9.25 -6.05 -7.66
C LYS A 62 -9.00 -7.50 -8.07
N GLY A 63 -8.73 -7.74 -9.35
CA GLY A 63 -8.39 -9.08 -9.84
C GLY A 63 -7.09 -9.65 -9.24
N ALA A 64 -6.11 -8.80 -8.90
CA ALA A 64 -4.90 -9.25 -8.21
C ALA A 64 -5.18 -9.67 -6.76
N ILE A 65 -6.07 -8.94 -6.06
CA ILE A 65 -6.53 -9.29 -4.71
C ILE A 65 -7.30 -10.61 -4.75
N GLU A 66 -8.26 -10.73 -5.67
CA GLU A 66 -9.09 -11.94 -5.80
C GLU A 66 -8.26 -13.19 -6.11
N LYS A 67 -7.25 -13.07 -6.98
CA LYS A 67 -6.34 -14.19 -7.27
C LYS A 67 -5.51 -14.59 -6.06
N ALA A 68 -4.97 -13.63 -5.32
CA ALA A 68 -4.15 -13.90 -4.15
C ALA A 68 -4.96 -14.42 -2.94
N GLU A 69 -6.26 -14.12 -2.90
CA GLU A 69 -7.17 -14.63 -1.86
C GLU A 69 -7.78 -16.00 -2.23
N ALA A 70 -7.61 -16.48 -3.46
CA ALA A 70 -8.31 -17.66 -3.99
C ALA A 70 -7.92 -18.98 -3.32
N ASP A 71 -6.66 -19.13 -2.90
CA ASP A 71 -6.14 -20.32 -2.22
C ASP A 71 -6.17 -20.19 -0.69
N GLY A 72 -6.69 -19.07 -0.17
CA GLY A 72 -6.77 -18.77 1.25
C GLY A 72 -5.45 -18.33 1.89
N VAL A 73 -4.35 -18.22 1.12
CA VAL A 73 -3.02 -17.85 1.63
C VAL A 73 -2.37 -16.78 0.75
N VAL A 74 -2.40 -15.53 1.22
CA VAL A 74 -1.71 -14.43 0.52
C VAL A 74 -0.21 -14.45 0.85
N THR A 75 0.62 -14.79 -0.14
CA THR A 75 2.08 -14.83 -0.01
C THR A 75 2.71 -13.42 0.07
N PRO A 76 3.92 -13.26 0.65
CA PRO A 76 4.60 -11.96 0.68
C PRO A 76 4.82 -11.31 -0.69
N ASP A 77 5.10 -12.12 -1.72
CA ASP A 77 5.25 -11.63 -3.09
C ASP A 77 3.94 -11.05 -3.63
N GLU A 78 2.81 -11.71 -3.39
CA GLU A 78 1.49 -11.21 -3.77
C GLU A 78 1.12 -9.93 -3.02
N LYS A 79 1.41 -9.86 -1.72
CA LYS A 79 1.25 -8.63 -0.93
C LYS A 79 2.03 -7.48 -1.57
N ASN A 80 3.29 -7.71 -1.93
CA ASN A 80 4.14 -6.71 -2.57
C ASN A 80 3.64 -6.31 -3.96
N LYS A 81 3.15 -7.27 -4.75
CA LYS A 81 2.55 -7.03 -6.07
C LYS A 81 1.29 -6.17 -5.96
N ILE A 82 0.38 -6.49 -5.05
CA ILE A 82 -0.85 -5.72 -4.80
C ILE A 82 -0.50 -4.32 -4.30
N HIS A 83 0.38 -4.22 -3.29
CA HIS A 83 0.86 -2.96 -2.75
C HIS A 83 1.46 -2.05 -3.84
N SER A 84 2.33 -2.61 -4.68
CA SER A 84 2.95 -1.87 -5.78
C SER A 84 1.94 -1.35 -6.79
N LYS A 85 0.86 -2.10 -7.07
CA LYS A 85 -0.22 -1.63 -7.96
C LYS A 85 -1.00 -0.48 -7.33
N LEU A 86 -1.34 -0.58 -6.04
CA LEU A 86 -1.99 0.49 -5.28
C LEU A 86 -1.14 1.78 -5.27
N VAL A 87 0.16 1.65 -4.98
CA VAL A 87 1.09 2.80 -4.97
C VAL A 87 1.20 3.45 -6.34
N ARG A 88 1.33 2.67 -7.43
CA ARG A 88 1.38 3.22 -8.79
C ARG A 88 0.10 3.99 -9.13
N SER A 89 -1.06 3.42 -8.82
CA SER A 89 -2.34 4.06 -9.11
C SER A 89 -2.53 5.37 -8.30
N ARG A 90 -2.14 5.39 -7.02
CA ARG A 90 -2.10 6.63 -6.20
C ARG A 90 -1.19 7.70 -6.82
N LYS A 91 0.03 7.32 -7.22
CA LYS A 91 0.97 8.25 -7.85
C LYS A 91 0.41 8.82 -9.16
N ARG A 92 -0.26 7.99 -9.95
CA ARG A 92 -0.91 8.42 -11.20
C ARG A 92 -2.04 9.40 -10.93
N LEU A 93 -2.95 9.08 -9.98
CA LEU A 93 -4.02 9.98 -9.55
C LEU A 93 -3.46 11.35 -9.12
N ALA A 94 -2.38 11.38 -8.32
CA ALA A 94 -1.76 12.63 -7.88
C ALA A 94 -1.10 13.44 -9.02
N LYS A 95 -0.68 12.78 -10.11
CA LYS A 95 -0.06 13.44 -11.27
C LYS A 95 -1.10 14.08 -12.19
N TYR A 96 -2.28 13.48 -12.30
CA TYR A 96 -3.38 13.98 -13.11
C TYR A 96 -3.94 15.29 -12.52
N LYS A 97 -4.32 16.21 -13.40
CA LYS A 97 -4.80 17.55 -13.01
C LYS A 97 -6.01 17.97 -13.84
N THR A 98 -5.85 18.02 -15.17
CA THR A 98 -6.88 18.27 -16.19
C THR A 98 -6.20 18.13 -17.56
N ASN A 99 -6.20 16.92 -18.13
CA ASN A 99 -5.49 16.53 -19.37
C ASN A 99 -4.01 16.93 -19.45
N ARG A 100 -3.10 16.07 -19.00
CA ARG A 100 -1.64 16.26 -19.20
C ARG A 100 -1.07 15.41 -20.33
N GLU A 101 -1.92 14.89 -21.22
CA GLU A 101 -1.51 14.09 -22.36
C GLU A 101 -1.11 15.04 -23.49
N ILE A 102 0.21 15.23 -23.66
CA ILE A 102 0.78 15.80 -24.88
C ILE A 102 0.76 14.64 -25.89
N TYR A 103 -0.06 14.77 -26.93
CA TYR A 103 -0.12 13.84 -28.07
C TYR A 103 0.99 14.14 -29.06
#